data_AF-A0A9X3DA11-F1
#
_entry.id   AF-A0A9X3DA11-F1
#
_cell.length_a   1.000
_cell.length_b   1.000
_cell.length_c   1.000
_cell.angle_alpha   90.00
_cell.angle_beta   90.00
_cell.angle_gamma   90.00
#
_symmetry.space_group_name_H-M   'P 1'
#
loop_
_entity.id
_entity.type
_entity.pdbx_description
1 polymer ?
#
loop_
_entity_poly.entity_id
_entity_poly.type
_entity_poly.pdbx_seq_one_letter_code
_entity_poly.pdbx_strand_id
1 'polypeptide(L)'
;MQDRWAGVRRELTPLRAGIGLVVTVILVVVIWQGYLTMQGRQSSEEVATSACTEALRSKVQATFDAVGVGTANGEVGEAAEFSEVSTRPVGLTDDDRTTVENAGHSVDTIDVAWAMSGSITIPGYRLSEAAYGPTNTFACTAAVVDDDTAVVVRATIN
;
A
#
# COMPACT_ATOMS: atom_id res chain seq x y z
N MET A 1 -59.59 1.36 58.59
CA MET A 1 -59.18 2.45 57.68
C MET A 1 -57.77 2.14 57.19
N GLN A 2 -57.64 1.95 55.87
CA GLN A 2 -56.44 2.12 55.05
C GLN A 2 -55.24 1.15 55.27
N ASP A 3 -55.35 -0.03 54.66
CA ASP A 3 -54.29 -0.55 53.81
C ASP A 3 -54.03 0.44 52.66
N ARG A 4 -52.77 0.82 52.41
CA ARG A 4 -52.22 1.26 51.10
C ARG A 4 -50.85 1.92 51.29
N TRP A 5 -49.78 1.13 51.37
CA TRP A 5 -48.45 1.53 50.86
C TRP A 5 -47.66 0.29 50.41
N ALA A 6 -48.33 -0.61 49.69
CA ALA A 6 -47.66 -1.58 48.83
C ALA A 6 -47.69 -1.03 47.41
N GLY A 7 -46.52 -0.69 46.88
CA GLY A 7 -46.33 -0.52 45.45
C GLY A 7 -45.84 0.86 45.03
N VAL A 8 -44.51 1.02 45.00
CA VAL A 8 -43.81 1.55 43.81
C VAL A 8 -42.42 0.88 43.76
N ARG A 9 -42.38 -0.40 43.40
CA ARG A 9 -41.15 -1.04 42.88
C ARG A 9 -41.51 -1.69 41.56
N ARG A 10 -41.01 -1.09 40.46
CA ARG A 10 -41.13 -1.44 39.02
C ARG A 10 -41.57 -0.16 38.29
N GLU A 11 -40.94 0.35 37.25
CA GLU A 11 -40.09 -0.20 36.21
C GLU A 11 -39.26 0.95 35.60
N LEU A 12 -37.94 0.96 35.73
CA LEU A 12 -37.08 1.90 34.97
C LEU A 12 -35.82 1.22 34.40
N THR A 13 -35.74 -0.11 34.49
CA THR A 13 -34.56 -0.90 34.12
C THR A 13 -34.49 -1.44 32.69
N PRO A 14 -35.58 -1.66 31.90
CA PRO A 14 -35.40 -2.27 30.58
C PRO A 14 -34.83 -1.31 29.52
N LEU A 15 -35.14 0.00 29.62
CA LEU A 15 -34.66 1.01 28.66
C LEU A 15 -33.15 1.28 28.77
N ARG A 16 -32.59 1.29 29.98
CA ARG A 16 -31.14 1.53 30.18
C ARG A 16 -30.28 0.33 29.76
N ALA A 17 -30.78 -0.89 29.95
CA ALA A 17 -30.11 -2.09 29.48
C ALA A 17 -30.09 -2.18 27.94
N GLY A 18 -31.19 -1.81 27.27
CA GLY A 18 -31.26 -1.75 25.80
C GLY A 18 -30.31 -0.73 25.20
N ILE A 19 -30.20 0.48 25.79
CA ILE A 19 -29.27 1.52 25.32
C ILE A 19 -27.81 1.07 25.47
N GLY A 20 -27.45 0.44 26.59
CA GLY A 20 -26.09 -0.08 26.80
C GLY A 20 -25.70 -1.15 25.78
N LEU A 21 -26.63 -2.04 25.43
CA LEU A 21 -26.39 -3.06 24.40
C LEU A 21 -26.22 -2.43 23.01
N VAL A 22 -27.08 -1.47 22.64
CA VAL A 22 -26.98 -0.76 21.35
C VAL A 22 -25.64 -0.02 21.23
N VAL A 23 -25.21 0.70 22.26
CA VAL A 23 -23.90 1.39 22.26
C VAL A 23 -22.75 0.40 22.12
N THR A 24 -22.83 -0.75 22.80
CA THR A 24 -21.79 -1.79 22.72
C THR A 24 -21.71 -2.39 21.32
N VAL A 25 -22.86 -2.68 20.69
CA VAL A 25 -22.92 -3.20 19.32
C VAL A 25 -22.35 -2.16 18.34
N ILE A 26 -22.72 -0.89 18.48
CA ILE A 26 -22.16 0.19 17.64
C ILE A 26 -20.64 0.27 17.80
N LEU A 27 -20.12 0.24 19.03
CA LEU A 27 -18.68 0.28 19.28
C LEU A 27 -17.96 -0.93 18.67
N VAL A 28 -18.51 -2.14 18.82
CA VAL A 28 -17.93 -3.35 18.20
C VAL A 28 -17.92 -3.23 16.69
N VAL A 29 -19.00 -2.75 16.07
CA VAL A 29 -19.06 -2.54 14.61
C VAL A 29 -18.04 -1.50 14.18
N VAL A 30 -17.92 -0.36 14.87
CA VAL A 30 -16.95 0.70 14.54
C VAL A 30 -15.51 0.20 14.69
N ILE A 31 -15.19 -0.52 15.77
CA ILE A 31 -13.85 -1.08 15.99
C ILE A 31 -13.53 -2.13 14.94
N TRP A 32 -14.48 -3.01 14.62
CA TRP A 32 -14.32 -4.04 13.59
C TRP A 32 -14.11 -3.43 12.21
N GLN A 33 -14.91 -2.43 11.84
CA GLN A 33 -14.75 -1.68 10.59
C GLN A 33 -13.38 -0.99 10.53
N GLY A 34 -12.96 -0.32 11.62
CA GLY A 34 -11.64 0.30 11.70
C GLY A 34 -10.50 -0.70 11.55
N TYR A 35 -10.62 -1.89 12.13
CA TYR A 35 -9.63 -2.96 12.01
C TYR A 35 -9.53 -3.48 10.57
N LEU A 36 -10.66 -3.72 9.90
CA LEU A 36 -10.68 -4.16 8.50
C LEU A 36 -10.07 -3.10 7.56
N THR A 37 -10.39 -1.82 7.75
CA THR A 37 -9.81 -0.74 6.95
C THR A 37 -8.30 -0.64 7.13
N MET A 38 -7.79 -0.82 8.36
CA MET A 38 -6.35 -0.81 8.61
C MET A 38 -5.64 -2.00 7.97
N GLN A 39 -6.21 -3.20 8.03
CA GLN A 39 -5.64 -4.38 7.37
C GLN A 39 -5.65 -4.26 5.84
N GLY A 40 -6.76 -3.81 5.24
CA GLY A 40 -6.83 -3.59 3.79
C GLY A 40 -5.79 -2.57 3.32
N ARG A 41 -5.62 -1.48 4.08
CA ARG A 41 -4.59 -0.49 3.79
C ARG A 41 -3.18 -1.07 3.87
N GLN A 42 -2.86 -1.84 4.92
CA GLN A 42 -1.54 -2.46 5.06
C GLN A 42 -1.27 -3.48 3.94
N SER A 43 -2.26 -4.31 3.60
CA SER A 43 -2.17 -5.26 2.48
C SER A 43 -1.88 -4.53 1.15
N SER A 44 -2.66 -3.48 0.84
CA SER A 44 -2.48 -2.70 -0.38
C SER A 44 -1.11 -2.01 -0.44
N GLU A 45 -0.58 -1.54 0.70
CA GLU A 45 0.72 -0.92 0.79
C GLU A 45 1.85 -1.93 0.53
N GLU A 46 1.76 -3.13 1.10
CA GLU A 46 2.73 -4.22 0.90
C GLU A 46 2.73 -4.70 -0.55
N VAL A 47 1.56 -4.90 -1.15
CA VAL A 47 1.38 -5.26 -2.57
C VAL A 47 2.02 -4.22 -3.49
N ALA A 48 1.70 -2.94 -3.28
CA ALA A 48 2.27 -1.85 -4.07
C ALA A 48 3.80 -1.74 -3.90
N THR A 49 4.30 -1.92 -2.68
CA THR A 49 5.74 -1.87 -2.37
C THR A 49 6.48 -3.01 -3.05
N SER A 50 5.92 -4.22 -3.04
CA SER A 50 6.49 -5.38 -3.74
C SER A 50 6.58 -5.13 -5.25
N ALA A 51 5.48 -4.70 -5.87
CA ALA A 51 5.44 -4.42 -7.30
C ALA A 51 6.42 -3.31 -7.70
N CYS A 52 6.52 -2.24 -6.90
CA CYS A 52 7.48 -1.17 -7.12
C CYS A 52 8.92 -1.64 -7.00
N THR A 53 9.24 -2.46 -5.98
CA THR A 53 10.58 -3.00 -5.78
C THR A 53 11.00 -3.88 -6.96
N GLU A 54 10.11 -4.78 -7.40
CA GLU A 54 10.35 -5.66 -8.55
C GLU A 54 10.56 -4.87 -9.85
N ALA A 55 9.71 -3.89 -10.13
CA ALA A 55 9.85 -3.03 -11.31
C ALA A 55 11.16 -2.22 -11.29
N LEU A 56 11.59 -1.71 -10.13
CA LEU A 56 12.85 -1.00 -9.98
C LEU A 56 14.05 -1.92 -10.18
N ARG A 57 14.03 -3.14 -9.61
CA ARG A 57 15.08 -4.15 -9.83
C ARG A 57 15.19 -4.55 -11.29
N SER A 58 14.05 -4.79 -11.95
CA SER A 58 14.00 -5.08 -13.38
C SER A 58 14.57 -3.93 -14.22
N LYS A 59 14.26 -2.68 -13.88
CA LYS A 59 14.81 -1.49 -14.54
C LYS A 59 16.32 -1.36 -14.36
N VAL A 60 16.83 -1.63 -13.15
CA VAL A 60 18.27 -1.71 -12.89
C VAL A 60 18.90 -2.78 -13.78
N GLN A 61 18.39 -4.02 -13.74
CA GLN A 61 18.90 -5.12 -14.54
C GLN A 61 18.94 -4.79 -16.04
N ALA A 62 17.83 -4.30 -16.60
CA ALA A 62 17.74 -3.93 -18.02
C ALA A 62 18.73 -2.82 -18.41
N THR A 63 19.01 -1.88 -17.49
CA THR A 63 20.00 -0.82 -17.71
C THR A 63 21.40 -1.39 -17.80
N PHE A 64 21.77 -2.31 -16.89
CA PHE A 64 23.09 -2.97 -16.90
C PHE A 64 23.26 -3.91 -18.10
N ASP A 65 22.20 -4.61 -18.50
CA ASP A 65 22.19 -5.43 -19.72
C ASP A 65 22.42 -4.55 -20.97
N ALA A 66 21.80 -3.38 -21.03
CA ALA A 66 21.91 -2.46 -22.16
C ALA A 66 23.31 -1.85 -22.33
N VAL A 67 24.03 -1.57 -21.23
CA VAL A 67 25.40 -1.04 -21.29
C VAL A 67 26.46 -2.13 -21.50
N GLY A 68 26.05 -3.38 -21.76
CA GLY A 68 26.97 -4.47 -22.05
C GLY A 68 27.86 -4.86 -20.86
N VAL A 69 27.51 -4.40 -19.66
CA VAL A 69 28.12 -4.85 -18.41
C VAL A 69 27.49 -6.22 -18.13
N GLY A 70 27.95 -7.21 -18.91
CA GLY A 70 27.70 -8.62 -18.63
C GLY A 70 28.25 -8.91 -17.25
N THR A 71 27.36 -8.88 -16.27
CA THR A 71 27.74 -9.09 -14.88
C THR A 71 28.20 -10.53 -14.79
N ALA A 72 29.40 -10.75 -14.24
CA ALA A 72 29.93 -12.09 -14.04
C ALA A 72 28.99 -12.99 -13.20
N ASN A 73 27.95 -12.40 -12.58
CA ASN A 73 26.98 -13.06 -11.71
C ASN A 73 25.49 -12.84 -12.10
N GLY A 74 25.14 -12.18 -13.22
CA GLY A 74 23.75 -12.12 -13.74
C GLY A 74 22.67 -11.40 -12.91
N GLU A 75 22.94 -10.97 -11.67
CA GLU A 75 21.89 -10.62 -10.67
C GLU A 75 22.04 -9.20 -10.08
N VAL A 76 22.47 -8.20 -10.87
CA VAL A 76 22.67 -6.82 -10.33
C VAL A 76 21.35 -6.16 -9.92
N GLY A 77 20.25 -6.45 -10.60
CA GLY A 77 18.92 -6.02 -10.16
C GLY A 77 18.54 -6.58 -8.79
N GLU A 78 18.83 -7.85 -8.53
CA GLU A 78 18.49 -8.51 -7.26
C GLU A 78 19.38 -8.05 -6.11
N ALA A 79 20.64 -7.71 -6.40
CA ALA A 79 21.59 -7.17 -5.44
C ALA A 79 21.33 -5.70 -5.08
N ALA A 80 20.35 -5.03 -5.70
CA ALA A 80 20.02 -3.65 -5.37
C ALA A 80 19.39 -3.54 -3.98
N GLU A 81 19.98 -2.68 -3.14
CA GLU A 81 19.57 -2.45 -1.76
C GLU A 81 18.75 -1.16 -1.66
N PHE A 82 17.55 -1.26 -1.10
CA PHE A 82 16.64 -0.12 -0.91
C PHE A 82 16.74 0.38 0.53
N SER A 83 16.91 1.68 0.70
CA SER A 83 17.01 2.35 2.00
C SER A 83 16.19 3.62 2.03
N GLU A 84 15.88 4.12 3.24
CA GLU A 84 15.10 5.36 3.45
C GLU A 84 13.73 5.33 2.73
N VAL A 85 13.13 4.14 2.65
CA VAL A 85 11.86 3.93 1.97
C VAL A 85 10.73 4.64 2.70
N SER A 86 10.05 5.54 2.00
CA SER A 86 8.81 6.18 2.43
C SER A 86 7.69 5.84 1.45
N THR A 87 6.57 5.40 2.01
CA THR A 87 5.34 5.05 1.31
C THR A 87 4.21 5.99 1.71
N ARG A 88 3.39 6.41 0.75
CA ARG A 88 2.20 7.21 1.03
C ARG A 88 1.11 6.99 -0.02
N PRO A 89 -0.18 7.06 0.34
CA PRO A 89 -1.25 7.03 -0.64
C PRO A 89 -1.22 8.30 -1.49
N VAL A 90 -1.55 8.18 -2.77
CA VAL A 90 -1.61 9.28 -3.72
C VAL A 90 -2.81 9.13 -4.65
N GLY A 91 -3.24 10.24 -5.26
CA GLY A 91 -4.17 10.20 -6.38
C GLY A 91 -3.43 9.88 -7.67
N LEU A 92 -4.08 9.14 -8.58
CA LEU A 92 -3.58 8.88 -9.92
C LEU A 92 -3.88 10.05 -10.85
N THR A 93 -2.91 10.39 -11.70
CA THR A 93 -3.12 11.30 -12.83
C THR A 93 -3.84 10.58 -13.97
N ASP A 94 -4.36 11.33 -14.95
CA ASP A 94 -5.04 10.74 -16.12
C ASP A 94 -4.10 9.82 -16.94
N ASP A 95 -2.81 10.16 -17.02
CA ASP A 95 -1.79 9.32 -17.66
C ASP A 95 -1.58 8.01 -16.90
N ASP A 96 -1.59 8.06 -15.56
CA ASP A 96 -1.45 6.86 -14.74
C ASP A 96 -2.67 5.95 -14.89
N ARG A 97 -3.88 6.52 -14.96
CA ARG A 97 -5.12 5.77 -15.23
C ARG A 97 -5.10 5.10 -16.59
N THR A 98 -4.63 5.81 -17.62
CA THR A 98 -4.45 5.27 -18.97
C THR A 98 -3.46 4.10 -18.96
N THR A 99 -2.42 4.16 -18.11
CA THR A 99 -1.46 3.06 -17.95
C THR A 99 -2.11 1.81 -17.35
N VAL A 100 -3.02 1.98 -16.39
CA VAL A 100 -3.81 0.87 -15.82
C VAL A 100 -4.73 0.24 -16.87
N GLU A 101 -5.41 1.06 -17.67
CA GLU A 101 -6.27 0.59 -18.77
C GLU A 101 -5.47 -0.19 -19.83
N ASN A 102 -4.30 0.32 -20.21
CA ASN A 102 -3.41 -0.34 -21.15
C ASN A 102 -2.85 -1.67 -20.61
N ALA A 103 -2.76 -1.82 -19.29
CA ALA A 103 -2.41 -3.08 -18.64
C ALA A 103 -3.59 -4.08 -18.60
N GLY A 104 -4.77 -3.72 -19.13
CA GLY A 104 -5.95 -4.58 -19.21
C GLY A 104 -6.85 -4.54 -17.97
N HIS A 105 -6.62 -3.57 -17.07
CA HIS A 105 -7.42 -3.40 -15.86
C HIS A 105 -8.40 -2.22 -16.00
N SER A 106 -9.55 -2.29 -15.33
CA SER A 106 -10.47 -1.15 -15.30
C SER A 106 -9.98 -0.10 -14.29
N VAL A 107 -10.18 1.18 -14.61
CA VAL A 107 -9.93 2.26 -13.63
C VAL A 107 -10.88 2.21 -12.44
N ASP A 108 -12.07 1.61 -12.63
CA ASP A 108 -13.07 1.46 -11.57
C ASP A 108 -12.68 0.41 -10.54
N THR A 109 -11.73 -0.47 -10.87
CA THR A 109 -11.22 -1.52 -9.96
C THR A 109 -10.02 -1.05 -9.14
N ILE A 110 -9.63 0.22 -9.24
CA ILE A 110 -8.50 0.77 -8.48
C ILE A 110 -8.97 1.11 -7.06
N ASP A 111 -8.45 0.39 -6.07
CA ASP A 111 -8.75 0.64 -4.65
C ASP A 111 -7.96 1.86 -4.14
N VAL A 112 -6.63 1.79 -4.27
CA VAL A 112 -5.72 2.85 -3.83
C VAL A 112 -4.42 2.84 -4.62
N ALA A 113 -3.83 4.01 -4.81
CA ALA A 113 -2.48 4.12 -5.36
C ALA A 113 -1.49 4.55 -4.29
N TRP A 114 -0.29 3.98 -4.34
CA TRP A 114 0.78 4.24 -3.39
C TRP A 114 2.00 4.77 -4.12
N ALA A 115 2.54 5.88 -3.63
CA ALA A 115 3.83 6.39 -4.02
C ALA A 115 4.89 5.90 -3.02
N MET A 116 5.97 5.33 -3.55
CA MET A 116 7.15 4.88 -2.84
C MET A 116 8.35 5.71 -3.30
N SER A 117 9.15 6.20 -2.36
CA SER A 117 10.39 6.91 -2.68
C SER A 117 11.47 6.57 -1.66
N GLY A 118 12.72 6.67 -2.07
CA GLY A 118 13.85 6.45 -1.17
C GLY A 118 15.17 6.43 -1.94
N SER A 119 16.14 5.76 -1.34
CA SER A 119 17.49 5.58 -1.87
C SER A 119 17.69 4.13 -2.32
N ILE A 120 18.41 3.93 -3.42
CA ILE A 120 18.78 2.60 -3.94
C ILE A 120 20.30 2.55 -4.18
N THR A 121 20.94 1.58 -3.56
CA THR A 121 22.37 1.28 -3.73
C THR A 121 22.51 0.10 -4.65
N ILE A 122 23.32 0.25 -5.71
CA ILE A 122 23.50 -0.79 -6.73
C ILE A 122 24.95 -1.29 -6.68
N PRO A 123 25.20 -2.48 -6.12
CA PRO A 123 26.54 -3.05 -6.07
C PRO A 123 26.98 -3.47 -7.48
N GLY A 124 28.17 -3.06 -7.90
CA GLY A 124 28.69 -3.32 -9.26
C GLY A 124 29.02 -2.08 -10.08
N TYR A 125 29.07 -0.90 -9.46
CA TYR A 125 29.46 0.44 -9.98
C TYR A 125 30.84 0.54 -10.70
N ARG A 126 31.38 -0.53 -11.27
CA ARG A 126 32.78 -0.60 -11.70
C ARG A 126 33.05 -0.28 -13.18
N LEU A 127 32.19 0.44 -13.90
CA LEU A 127 32.53 0.89 -15.26
C LEU A 127 32.04 2.31 -15.52
N SER A 128 32.95 3.14 -16.06
CA SER A 128 32.87 4.59 -16.28
C SER A 128 31.78 5.07 -17.25
N GLU A 129 30.85 4.19 -17.64
CA GLU A 129 29.72 4.44 -18.55
C GLU A 129 28.36 4.18 -17.88
N ALA A 130 28.33 4.01 -16.55
CA ALA A 130 27.11 3.68 -15.82
C ALA A 130 26.07 4.84 -15.83
N ALA A 131 24.83 4.52 -16.18
CA ALA A 131 23.69 5.42 -16.10
C ALA A 131 23.27 5.78 -14.65
N TYR A 132 23.84 5.09 -13.64
CA TYR A 132 23.51 5.22 -12.22
C TYR A 132 24.75 5.44 -11.36
N GLY A 133 24.62 6.29 -10.34
CA GLY A 133 25.61 6.47 -9.29
C GLY A 133 25.66 5.28 -8.30
N PRO A 134 26.60 5.30 -7.33
CA PRO A 134 26.68 4.26 -6.30
C PRO A 134 25.44 4.26 -5.39
N THR A 135 24.84 5.42 -5.18
CA THR A 135 23.56 5.60 -4.50
C THR A 135 22.71 6.51 -5.39
N ASN A 136 21.49 6.07 -5.68
CA ASN A 136 20.53 6.78 -6.51
C ASN A 136 19.26 7.02 -5.71
N THR A 137 18.49 8.00 -6.10
CA THR A 137 17.14 8.19 -5.58
C THR A 137 16.15 7.47 -6.48
N PHE A 138 15.09 6.91 -5.91
CA PHE A 138 14.02 6.33 -6.70
C PHE A 138 12.67 6.93 -6.31
N ALA A 139 11.77 6.93 -7.28
CA ALA A 139 10.36 7.22 -7.09
C ALA A 139 9.55 6.21 -7.90
N CYS A 140 8.62 5.55 -7.25
CA CYS A 140 7.70 4.62 -7.87
C CYS A 140 6.27 4.92 -7.44
N THR A 141 5.30 4.68 -8.32
CA THR A 141 3.89 4.74 -8.01
C THR A 141 3.24 3.49 -8.59
N ALA A 142 2.48 2.80 -7.74
CA ALA A 142 1.72 1.62 -8.13
C ALA A 142 0.25 1.77 -7.72
N ALA A 143 -0.64 1.40 -8.63
CA ALA A 143 -2.08 1.35 -8.41
C ALA A 143 -2.46 -0.08 -8.01
N VAL A 144 -3.07 -0.24 -6.83
CA VAL A 144 -3.60 -1.53 -6.38
C VAL A 144 -5.02 -1.68 -6.93
N VAL A 145 -5.28 -2.80 -7.59
CA VAL A 145 -6.60 -3.15 -8.12
C VAL A 145 -7.25 -4.28 -7.31
N ASP A 146 -8.57 -4.45 -7.43
CA ASP A 146 -9.48 -5.30 -6.61
C ASP A 146 -9.08 -6.78 -6.35
N ASP A 147 -7.97 -7.28 -6.92
CA ASP A 147 -7.45 -8.64 -6.74
C ASP A 147 -6.09 -8.68 -6.02
N ASP A 148 -5.78 -7.70 -5.17
CA ASP A 148 -4.46 -7.54 -4.51
C ASP A 148 -3.29 -7.55 -5.54
N THR A 149 -3.57 -7.12 -6.77
CA THR A 149 -2.56 -6.94 -7.80
C THR A 149 -2.22 -5.47 -7.94
N ALA A 150 -0.96 -5.17 -8.24
CA ALA A 150 -0.50 -3.79 -8.41
C ALA A 150 0.03 -3.56 -9.82
N VAL A 151 -0.44 -2.48 -10.44
CA VAL A 151 0.09 -1.98 -11.71
C VAL A 151 1.03 -0.82 -11.41
N VAL A 152 2.31 -0.98 -11.76
CA VAL A 152 3.29 0.10 -11.65
C VAL A 152 3.04 1.10 -12.77
N VAL A 153 2.50 2.26 -12.41
CA VAL A 153 2.16 3.34 -13.35
C VAL A 153 3.33 4.28 -13.60
N ARG A 154 4.27 4.35 -12.65
CA ARG A 154 5.46 5.19 -12.76
C ARG A 154 6.62 4.58 -11.98
N ALA A 155 7.80 4.51 -12.59
CA ALA A 155 9.03 4.10 -11.91
C ALA A 155 10.25 4.83 -12.48
N THR A 156 10.95 5.57 -11.63
CA THR A 156 12.11 6.39 -12.00
C THR A 156 13.23 6.18 -11.00
N ILE A 157 14.46 6.14 -11.51
CA ILE A 157 15.71 6.11 -10.73
C ILE A 157 16.54 7.28 -11.26
N ASN A 158 17.04 8.14 -10.36
CA ASN A 158 17.88 9.30 -10.65
C ASN A 158 19.16 9.28 -9.84
#